data_AF-A0AAW1WJD7-F1
#
_entry.id   AF-A0AAW1WJD7-F1
#
_cell.length_a   1.000
_cell.length_b   1.000
_cell.length_c   1.000
_cell.angle_alpha   90.00
_cell.angle_beta   90.00
_cell.angle_gamma   90.00
#
_symmetry.space_group_name_H-M   'P 1'
#
loop_
_entity.id
_entity.type
_entity.pdbx_description
1 polymer ?
#
loop_
_entity_poly.entity_id
_entity_poly.type
_entity_poly.pdbx_seq_one_letter_code
_entity_poly.pdbx_strand_id
1 'polypeptide(L)'
;MKLGPKVVFLLRDPEGFGEAISDAFHPNPSCSVIEESFELSLERYGIQNCKASGNIRHFLDQQGQYEVSVLLMQYYEPPILACAFNEVLAQLEGQKSSSMPTIVAPFFVASSKLKWDSKTATKFDSKGSLYGIQIGPETDISKAIVTRTQKAPPSLQIHHEPLACFLQLVRVLNLPTFVLIGQRGQRISDKEELEILYEIGELLAHTCKVNFSRGKITWKPTKKSKDEQEPWRALYG
;
A
#
# COMPACT_ATOMS: atom_id res chain seq x y z
N MET A 1 -9.50 4.81 15.69
CA MET A 1 -8.47 3.75 15.81
C MET A 1 -7.22 4.36 16.45
N LYS A 2 -6.47 3.63 17.28
CA LYS A 2 -5.14 4.07 17.77
C LYS A 2 -4.08 3.48 16.86
N LEU A 3 -3.02 4.22 16.53
CA LEU A 3 -1.96 3.70 15.65
C LEU A 3 -0.58 4.06 16.18
N GLY A 4 0.41 3.25 15.79
CA GLY A 4 1.81 3.57 16.03
C GLY A 4 2.30 4.73 15.15
N PRO A 5 3.48 5.27 15.46
CA PRO A 5 4.10 6.36 14.70
C PRO A 5 4.48 5.96 13.27
N LYS A 6 4.48 4.66 12.94
CA LYS A 6 4.71 4.12 11.60
C LYS A 6 3.50 3.28 11.20
N VAL A 7 2.94 3.57 10.03
CA VAL A 7 1.78 2.85 9.49
C VAL A 7 2.16 2.25 8.14
N VAL A 8 2.12 0.92 8.03
CA VAL A 8 2.14 0.26 6.72
C VAL A 8 0.69 0.13 6.27
N PHE A 9 0.32 0.84 5.21
CA PHE A 9 -1.04 0.84 4.68
C PHE A 9 -1.16 -0.17 3.54
N LEU A 10 -1.96 -1.21 3.73
CA LEU A 10 -2.21 -2.29 2.79
C LEU A 10 -3.70 -2.34 2.43
N LEU A 11 -3.97 -2.75 1.20
CA LEU A 11 -5.31 -3.00 0.69
C LEU A 11 -5.47 -4.50 0.46
N ARG A 12 -6.60 -5.10 0.87
CA ARG A 12 -6.97 -6.47 0.49
C ARG A 12 -7.38 -6.51 -0.98
N ASP A 13 -6.44 -6.19 -1.86
CA ASP A 13 -6.67 -6.09 -3.29
C ASP A 13 -7.13 -7.45 -3.86
N PRO A 14 -7.88 -7.46 -4.98
CA PRO A 14 -8.43 -8.68 -5.56
C PRO A 14 -7.39 -9.72 -5.96
N GLU A 15 -6.11 -9.35 -6.06
CA GLU A 15 -5.02 -10.26 -6.40
C GLU A 15 -4.25 -10.78 -5.18
N GLY A 16 -4.68 -10.40 -3.97
CA GLY A 16 -4.15 -10.90 -2.70
C GLY A 16 -2.76 -10.38 -2.34
N PHE A 17 -2.30 -9.28 -2.96
CA PHE A 17 -0.98 -8.72 -2.66
C PHE A 17 -0.90 -8.19 -1.22
N GLY A 18 -1.85 -7.36 -0.78
CA GLY A 18 -1.81 -6.79 0.56
C GLY A 18 -1.96 -7.83 1.68
N GLU A 19 -2.76 -8.87 1.45
CA GLU A 19 -2.86 -10.01 2.37
C GLU A 19 -1.54 -10.78 2.45
N ALA A 20 -0.94 -11.12 1.31
CA ALA A 20 0.33 -11.83 1.27
C ALA A 20 1.45 -11.06 2.01
N ILE A 21 1.56 -9.75 1.80
CA ILE A 21 2.53 -8.92 2.52
C ILE A 21 2.24 -8.88 4.02
N SER A 22 0.98 -8.65 4.41
CA SER A 22 0.58 -8.62 5.82
C SER A 22 0.93 -9.93 6.52
N ASP A 23 0.58 -11.08 5.94
CA ASP A 23 0.74 -12.40 6.56
C ASP A 23 2.20 -12.83 6.68
N ALA A 24 3.07 -12.31 5.80
CA ALA A 24 4.50 -12.56 5.87
C ALA A 24 5.21 -11.73 6.95
N PHE A 25 4.56 -10.70 7.52
CA PHE A 25 5.12 -9.97 8.66
C PHE A 25 4.92 -10.73 9.98
N HIS A 26 5.99 -10.75 10.76
CA HIS A 26 6.00 -11.33 12.10
C HIS A 26 6.83 -10.48 13.07
N PRO A 27 6.54 -10.56 14.37
CA PRO A 27 7.23 -9.74 15.35
C PRO A 27 8.70 -10.15 15.47
N ASN A 28 9.49 -9.24 16.04
CA ASN A 28 10.77 -9.62 16.63
C ASN A 28 10.53 -10.57 17.80
N PRO A 29 11.44 -11.52 18.09
CA PRO A 29 11.26 -12.47 19.18
C PRO A 29 10.98 -11.83 20.56
N SER A 30 11.42 -10.59 20.77
CA SER A 30 11.19 -9.82 22.01
C SER A 30 9.95 -8.91 21.98
N CYS A 31 9.18 -8.91 20.89
CA CYS A 31 8.06 -8.00 20.65
C CYS A 31 6.74 -8.78 20.63
N SER A 32 5.66 -8.15 21.08
CA SER A 32 4.31 -8.72 21.01
C SER A 32 3.52 -8.12 19.84
N VAL A 33 2.48 -8.84 19.41
CA VAL A 33 1.54 -8.38 18.40
C VAL A 33 0.14 -8.32 19.00
N ILE A 34 -0.58 -7.24 18.76
CA ILE A 34 -2.00 -7.10 19.05
C ILE A 34 -2.74 -6.89 17.75
N GLU A 35 -3.87 -7.56 17.57
CA GLU A 35 -4.72 -7.39 16.41
C GLU A 35 -6.03 -6.73 16.81
N GLU A 36 -6.45 -5.71 16.06
CA GLU A 36 -7.76 -5.07 16.20
C GLU A 36 -8.45 -5.01 14.84
N SER A 37 -9.79 -5.04 14.85
CA SER A 37 -10.59 -4.69 13.67
C SER A 37 -11.09 -3.26 13.80
N PHE A 38 -11.35 -2.63 12.66
CA PHE A 38 -11.98 -1.31 12.64
C PHE A 38 -13.16 -1.28 11.68
N GLU A 39 -14.12 -0.41 11.99
CA GLU A 39 -15.21 -0.02 11.11
C GLU A 39 -15.43 1.49 11.23
N LEU A 40 -15.50 2.19 10.10
CA LEU A 40 -15.75 3.62 10.02
C LEU A 40 -17.00 3.86 9.17
N SER A 41 -17.89 4.71 9.66
CA SER A 41 -19.12 5.06 8.96
C SER A 41 -18.84 5.83 7.67
N LEU A 42 -19.53 5.48 6.60
CA LEU A 42 -19.52 6.21 5.32
C LEU A 42 -20.78 7.07 5.13
N GLU A 43 -21.60 7.21 6.17
CA GLU A 43 -22.87 7.94 6.11
C GLU A 43 -22.71 9.41 5.71
N ARG A 44 -21.56 10.03 6.02
CA ARG A 44 -21.28 11.42 5.60
C ARG A 44 -21.21 11.61 4.09
N TYR A 45 -21.07 10.52 3.33
CA TYR A 45 -21.15 10.50 1.86
C TYR A 45 -22.49 9.97 1.34
N GLY A 46 -23.48 9.77 2.21
CA GLY A 46 -24.77 9.18 1.86
C GLY A 46 -24.76 7.65 1.74
N ILE A 47 -23.70 6.97 2.20
CA ILE A 47 -23.57 5.51 2.12
C ILE A 47 -23.93 4.89 3.48
N GLN A 48 -25.13 4.35 3.61
CA GLN A 48 -25.66 3.83 4.90
C GLN A 48 -25.40 2.34 5.13
N ASN A 49 -25.33 1.54 4.05
CA ASN A 49 -25.25 0.07 4.14
C ASN A 49 -23.82 -0.47 4.00
N CYS A 50 -22.82 0.41 4.02
CA CYS A 50 -21.42 0.05 3.87
C CYS A 50 -20.57 0.89 4.83
N LYS A 51 -19.57 0.26 5.43
CA LYS A 51 -18.58 0.90 6.29
C LYS A 51 -17.20 0.62 5.72
N ALA A 52 -16.26 1.54 5.90
CA ALA A 52 -14.86 1.26 5.67
C ALA A 52 -14.33 0.40 6.81
N SER A 53 -13.84 -0.79 6.51
CA SER A 53 -13.42 -1.77 7.50
C SER A 53 -12.11 -2.44 7.13
N GLY A 54 -11.52 -3.11 8.12
CA GLY A 54 -10.28 -3.83 7.97
C GLY A 54 -9.71 -4.28 9.29
N ASN A 55 -8.46 -4.71 9.27
CA ASN A 55 -7.72 -5.16 10.43
C ASN A 55 -6.45 -4.33 10.59
N ILE A 56 -6.01 -4.18 11.84
CA ILE A 56 -4.74 -3.55 12.17
C ILE A 56 -3.96 -4.53 13.03
N ARG A 57 -2.72 -4.80 12.63
CA ARG A 57 -1.76 -5.57 13.41
C ARG A 57 -0.73 -4.62 13.99
N HIS A 58 -0.72 -4.49 15.31
CA HIS A 58 0.18 -3.64 16.06
C HIS A 58 1.39 -4.43 16.52
N PHE A 59 2.57 -3.99 16.12
CA PHE A 59 3.85 -4.48 16.62
C PHE A 59 4.28 -3.56 17.77
N LEU A 60 4.36 -4.15 18.96
CA LEU A 60 4.72 -3.43 20.17
C LEU A 60 6.21 -3.55 20.47
N ASP A 61 6.80 -2.50 21.05
CA ASP A 61 8.14 -2.58 21.61
C ASP A 61 8.19 -3.40 22.91
N GLN A 62 9.38 -3.53 23.50
CA GLN A 62 9.58 -4.27 24.75
C GLN A 62 8.84 -3.64 25.95
N GLN A 63 8.42 -2.38 25.83
CA GLN A 63 7.69 -1.61 26.83
C GLN A 63 6.16 -1.64 26.58
N GLY A 64 5.71 -2.36 25.55
CA GLY A 64 4.30 -2.48 25.19
C GLY A 64 3.73 -1.25 24.47
N GLN A 65 4.57 -0.34 23.97
CA GLN A 65 4.13 0.82 23.19
C GLN A 65 4.03 0.47 21.70
N TYR A 66 3.09 1.12 21.00
CA TYR A 66 2.91 0.94 19.56
C TYR A 66 4.16 1.44 18.80
N GLU A 67 4.92 0.52 18.20
CA GLU A 67 6.06 0.88 17.35
C GLU A 67 5.63 0.98 15.88
N VAL A 68 4.90 -0.02 15.38
CA VAL A 68 4.38 -0.08 14.01
C VAL A 68 2.96 -0.61 13.99
N SER A 69 2.11 -0.02 13.16
CA SER A 69 0.80 -0.55 12.79
C SER A 69 0.80 -0.98 11.34
N VAL A 70 0.45 -2.24 11.07
CA VAL A 70 0.14 -2.70 9.71
C VAL A 70 -1.37 -2.67 9.57
N LEU A 71 -1.88 -1.72 8.79
CA LEU A 71 -3.31 -1.55 8.52
C LEU A 71 -3.64 -2.25 7.21
N LEU A 72 -4.54 -3.23 7.26
CA LEU A 72 -5.03 -3.98 6.11
C LEU A 72 -6.51 -3.65 5.89
N MET A 73 -6.79 -2.73 4.97
CA MET A 73 -8.13 -2.26 4.64
C MET A 73 -8.82 -3.22 3.67
N GLN A 74 -10.12 -3.44 3.85
CA GLN A 74 -10.95 -4.15 2.88
C GLN A 74 -10.94 -3.41 1.53
N TYR A 75 -10.96 -4.17 0.43
CA TYR A 75 -11.14 -3.58 -0.90
C TYR A 75 -12.63 -3.31 -1.16
N TYR A 76 -12.88 -2.14 -1.75
CA TYR A 76 -14.18 -1.71 -2.23
C TYR A 76 -14.03 -1.32 -3.69
N GLU A 77 -15.08 -1.53 -4.49
CA GLU A 77 -15.09 -0.95 -5.83
C GLU A 77 -15.30 0.57 -5.73
N PRO A 78 -14.66 1.35 -6.62
CA PRO A 78 -14.99 2.75 -6.79
C PRO A 78 -16.48 2.97 -7.11
N PRO A 79 -17.12 4.07 -6.64
CA PRO A 79 -16.50 5.20 -5.92
C PRO A 79 -16.37 5.00 -4.40
N ILE A 80 -16.88 3.89 -3.84
CA ILE A 80 -16.88 3.65 -2.38
C ILE A 80 -15.44 3.60 -1.83
N LEU A 81 -14.50 3.09 -2.62
CA LEU A 81 -13.08 3.06 -2.27
C LEU A 81 -12.51 4.42 -1.87
N ALA A 82 -12.87 5.48 -2.61
CA ALA A 82 -12.40 6.83 -2.32
C ALA A 82 -12.93 7.34 -0.98
N CYS A 83 -14.20 7.07 -0.70
CA CYS A 83 -14.84 7.40 0.57
C CYS A 83 -14.17 6.64 1.73
N ALA A 84 -13.89 5.35 1.53
CA ALA A 84 -13.22 4.50 2.51
C ALA A 84 -11.79 4.95 2.79
N PHE A 85 -11.00 5.25 1.76
CA PHE A 85 -9.67 5.83 1.94
C PHE A 85 -9.73 7.15 2.70
N ASN A 86 -10.67 8.04 2.36
CA ASN A 86 -10.76 9.33 3.03
C ASN A 86 -11.11 9.17 4.53
N GLU A 87 -12.02 8.26 4.90
CA GLU A 87 -12.27 7.96 6.32
C GLU A 87 -11.01 7.47 7.03
N VAL A 88 -10.36 6.45 6.46
CA VAL A 88 -9.23 5.81 7.13
C VAL A 88 -8.06 6.79 7.25
N LEU A 89 -7.75 7.54 6.19
CA LEU A 89 -6.69 8.54 6.20
C LEU A 89 -7.00 9.72 7.13
N ALA A 90 -8.26 10.17 7.23
CA ALA A 90 -8.65 11.22 8.17
C ALA A 90 -8.47 10.80 9.65
N GLN A 91 -8.59 9.50 9.96
CA GLN A 91 -8.27 8.98 11.30
C GLN A 91 -6.77 9.08 11.63
N LEU A 92 -5.90 9.17 10.62
CA LEU A 92 -4.46 9.35 10.79
C LEU A 92 -4.10 10.80 11.08
N GLU A 93 -4.83 11.74 10.48
CA GLU A 93 -4.68 13.18 10.71
C GLU A 93 -5.15 13.59 12.11
N GLY A 94 -6.28 13.03 12.57
CA GLY A 94 -6.94 13.41 13.82
C GLY A 94 -6.31 12.89 15.12
N GLN A 95 -5.17 12.19 15.07
CA GLN A 95 -4.54 11.68 16.29
C GLN A 95 -3.90 12.81 17.10
N LYS A 96 -4.35 12.97 18.34
CA LYS A 96 -3.87 13.98 19.31
C LYS A 96 -2.45 13.69 19.85
N SER A 97 -1.63 12.90 19.15
CA SER A 97 -0.22 12.68 19.47
C SER A 97 0.60 13.89 19.04
N SER A 98 1.76 14.11 19.69
CA SER A 98 2.66 15.22 19.34
C SER A 98 3.30 15.10 17.95
N SER A 99 3.18 13.93 17.30
CA SER A 99 3.69 13.67 15.95
C SER A 99 2.67 12.90 15.10
N MET A 100 2.47 13.34 13.86
CA MET A 100 1.75 12.60 12.82
C MET A 100 2.47 11.28 12.50
N PRO A 101 1.72 10.19 12.26
CA PRO A 101 2.33 8.94 11.82
C PRO A 101 2.91 9.08 10.40
N THR A 102 4.02 8.38 10.13
CA THR A 102 4.50 8.19 8.76
C THR A 102 3.80 7.00 8.13
N ILE A 103 3.24 7.20 6.95
CA ILE A 103 2.55 6.16 6.17
C ILE A 103 3.52 5.61 5.13
N VAL A 104 3.62 4.29 5.04
CA VAL A 104 4.27 3.61 3.92
C VAL A 104 3.23 2.74 3.23
N ALA A 105 2.94 3.03 1.97
CA ALA A 105 1.84 2.39 1.23
C ALA A 105 2.39 1.69 -0.02
N PRO A 106 2.62 0.36 0.04
CA PRO A 106 3.05 -0.38 -1.12
C PRO A 106 1.86 -0.71 -2.05
N PHE A 107 2.10 -0.62 -3.35
CA PHE A 107 1.16 -1.00 -4.41
C PHE A 107 1.88 -1.87 -5.44
N PHE A 108 1.23 -2.96 -5.83
CA PHE A 108 1.74 -3.86 -6.86
C PHE A 108 0.87 -3.83 -8.11
N VAL A 109 1.35 -3.11 -9.12
CA VAL A 109 0.50 -2.59 -10.19
C VAL A 109 0.90 -3.19 -11.54
N ALA A 110 -0.09 -3.60 -12.33
CA ALA A 110 0.15 -4.01 -13.71
C ALA A 110 0.84 -2.89 -14.50
N SER A 111 1.95 -3.20 -15.16
CA SER A 111 2.73 -2.30 -16.01
C SER A 111 1.88 -1.61 -17.09
N SER A 112 0.82 -2.27 -17.59
CA SER A 112 -0.15 -1.66 -18.52
C SER A 112 -0.93 -0.48 -17.94
N LYS A 113 -1.06 -0.40 -16.61
CA LYS A 113 -1.74 0.70 -15.89
C LYS A 113 -0.78 1.83 -15.50
N LEU A 114 0.49 1.75 -15.85
CA LEU A 114 1.50 2.78 -15.61
C LEU A 114 2.11 3.20 -16.95
N LYS A 115 1.87 4.44 -17.38
CA LYS A 115 2.41 4.96 -18.65
C LYS A 115 3.38 6.10 -18.39
N TRP A 116 4.49 6.11 -19.14
CA TRP A 116 5.41 7.24 -19.20
C TRP A 116 6.17 7.23 -20.52
N ASP A 117 6.74 8.37 -20.90
CA ASP A 117 7.55 8.48 -22.12
C ASP A 117 8.86 7.71 -21.99
N SER A 118 8.85 6.50 -22.53
CA SER A 118 9.95 5.55 -22.52
C SER A 118 10.87 5.80 -23.74
N LYS A 119 11.62 6.90 -23.75
CA LYS A 119 12.75 7.03 -24.70
C LYS A 119 14.04 6.34 -24.20
N THR A 120 14.07 5.90 -22.93
CA THR A 120 15.30 5.41 -22.27
C THR A 120 15.08 4.18 -21.38
N ALA A 121 14.12 3.29 -21.69
CA ALA A 121 13.95 2.05 -20.93
C ALA A 121 15.08 1.04 -21.26
N THR A 122 16.30 1.39 -20.86
CA THR A 122 17.42 0.46 -20.75
C THR A 122 17.12 -0.54 -19.64
N LYS A 123 17.53 -1.78 -19.90
CA LYS A 123 17.37 -3.00 -19.09
C LYS A 123 17.44 -2.74 -17.58
N PHE A 124 16.64 -3.51 -16.83
CA PHE A 124 16.71 -3.73 -15.38
C PHE A 124 18.16 -3.68 -14.88
N ASP A 125 18.62 -2.49 -14.52
CA ASP A 125 19.86 -2.32 -13.78
C ASP A 125 19.54 -2.65 -12.32
N SER A 126 20.50 -3.19 -11.59
CA SER A 126 20.34 -3.87 -10.29
C SER A 126 19.81 -3.00 -9.13
N LYS A 127 19.28 -1.81 -9.42
CA LYS A 127 18.75 -0.78 -8.51
C LYS A 127 17.34 -0.32 -8.91
N GLY A 128 16.54 -1.16 -9.57
CA GLY A 128 15.45 -0.64 -10.42
C GLY A 128 14.17 -1.42 -10.62
N SER A 129 13.70 -2.18 -9.64
CA SER A 129 12.39 -2.83 -9.74
C SER A 129 11.26 -2.02 -9.05
N LEU A 130 11.62 -1.16 -8.09
CA LEU A 130 10.68 -0.40 -7.26
C LEU A 130 10.78 1.10 -7.49
N TYR A 131 9.63 1.73 -7.68
CA TYR A 131 9.50 3.18 -7.75
C TYR A 131 8.94 3.74 -6.44
N GLY A 132 9.41 4.91 -6.06
CA GLY A 132 9.00 5.63 -4.85
C GLY A 132 8.40 6.99 -5.17
N ILE A 133 7.31 7.33 -4.47
CA ILE A 133 6.72 8.67 -4.44
C ILE A 133 6.61 9.12 -2.99
N GLN A 134 7.34 10.17 -2.63
CA GLN A 134 7.24 10.83 -1.33
C GLN A 134 6.23 11.98 -1.41
N ILE A 135 5.34 12.05 -0.41
CA ILE A 135 4.28 13.06 -0.27
C ILE A 135 4.29 13.57 1.17
N GLY A 136 4.07 14.88 1.32
CA GLY A 136 4.05 15.53 2.62
C GLY A 136 5.45 15.68 3.23
N PRO A 137 5.52 15.94 4.55
CA PRO A 137 6.78 16.12 5.27
C PRO A 137 7.71 14.91 5.15
N GLU A 138 8.99 15.18 4.97
CA GLU A 138 10.03 14.15 4.98
C GLU A 138 10.27 13.61 6.39
N THR A 139 10.39 12.30 6.52
CA THR A 139 10.69 11.58 7.75
C THR A 139 11.88 10.64 7.59
N ASP A 140 12.49 10.20 8.69
CA ASP A 140 13.64 9.28 8.65
C ASP A 140 13.34 7.98 7.89
N ILE A 141 12.09 7.51 7.97
CA ILE A 141 11.62 6.34 7.22
C ILE A 141 11.59 6.64 5.73
N SER A 142 11.01 7.77 5.32
CA SER A 142 10.97 8.14 3.90
C SER A 142 12.38 8.26 3.31
N LYS A 143 13.33 8.88 4.04
CA LYS A 143 14.75 8.96 3.64
C LYS A 143 15.36 7.57 3.45
N ALA A 144 15.15 6.66 4.40
CA ALA A 144 15.66 5.30 4.32
C ALA A 144 15.13 4.57 3.07
N ILE A 145 13.84 4.73 2.75
CA ILE A 145 13.22 4.10 1.57
C ILE A 145 13.70 4.72 0.25
N VAL A 146 13.90 6.03 0.19
CA VAL A 146 14.42 6.73 -1.01
C VAL A 146 15.76 6.14 -1.46
N THR A 147 16.64 5.75 -0.54
CA THR A 147 17.97 5.19 -0.90
C THR A 147 17.90 3.86 -1.63
N ARG A 148 16.76 3.16 -1.54
CA ARG A 148 16.53 1.82 -2.11
C ARG A 148 15.47 1.80 -3.20
N THR A 149 14.97 2.95 -3.63
CA THR A 149 13.91 3.05 -4.65
C THR A 149 14.30 4.02 -5.75
N GLN A 150 13.70 3.85 -6.93
CA GLN A 150 13.81 4.83 -8.00
C GLN A 150 12.75 5.90 -7.83
N LYS A 151 13.12 7.18 -7.98
CA LYS A 151 12.12 8.25 -8.00
C LYS A 151 11.18 8.04 -9.18
N ALA A 152 9.87 8.07 -8.95
CA ALA A 152 8.89 7.98 -10.03
C ALA A 152 9.10 9.09 -11.07
N PRO A 153 9.04 8.79 -12.38
CA PRO A 153 9.17 9.79 -13.42
C PRO A 153 8.09 10.89 -13.29
N PRO A 154 8.42 12.18 -13.52
CA PRO A 154 7.43 13.26 -13.48
C PRO A 154 6.29 13.08 -14.49
N SER A 155 6.56 12.40 -15.61
CA SER A 155 5.61 12.08 -16.66
C SER A 155 4.80 10.80 -16.39
N LEU A 156 4.90 10.21 -15.19
CA LEU A 156 4.18 8.99 -14.83
C LEU A 156 2.66 9.26 -14.79
N GLN A 157 1.95 8.62 -15.70
CA GLN A 157 0.49 8.55 -15.73
C GLN A 157 0.04 7.25 -15.08
N ILE A 158 -0.82 7.37 -14.07
CA ILE A 158 -1.34 6.26 -13.28
C ILE A 158 -2.79 6.00 -13.66
N HIS A 159 -3.03 4.89 -14.36
CA HIS A 159 -4.37 4.39 -14.70
C HIS A 159 -4.81 3.26 -13.74
N HIS A 160 -4.12 3.12 -12.61
CA HIS A 160 -4.52 2.25 -11.52
C HIS A 160 -5.32 3.06 -10.50
N GLU A 161 -6.64 2.94 -10.57
CA GLU A 161 -7.57 3.78 -9.80
C GLU A 161 -7.33 3.77 -8.29
N PRO A 162 -7.13 2.63 -7.60
CA PRO A 162 -6.81 2.64 -6.16
C PRO A 162 -5.56 3.46 -5.83
N LEU A 163 -4.51 3.33 -6.64
CA LEU A 163 -3.25 4.06 -6.43
C LEU A 163 -3.43 5.56 -6.70
N ALA A 164 -4.09 5.92 -7.80
CA ALA A 164 -4.34 7.31 -8.16
C ALA A 164 -5.22 8.01 -7.10
N CYS A 165 -6.29 7.33 -6.65
CA CYS A 165 -7.17 7.82 -5.60
C CYS A 165 -6.43 8.03 -4.28
N PHE A 166 -5.67 7.01 -3.83
CA PHE A 166 -4.87 7.10 -2.61
C PHE A 166 -3.89 8.26 -2.67
N LEU A 167 -3.10 8.38 -3.76
CA LEU A 167 -2.13 9.46 -3.96
C LEU A 167 -2.79 10.85 -3.89
N GLN A 168 -3.98 11.00 -4.46
CA GLN A 168 -4.70 12.28 -4.43
C GLN A 168 -5.13 12.63 -2.99
N LEU A 169 -5.67 11.67 -2.25
CA LEU A 169 -6.15 11.90 -0.89
C LEU A 169 -5.01 12.22 0.08
N VAL A 170 -3.91 11.47 0.06
CA VAL A 170 -2.75 11.75 0.94
C VAL A 170 -2.09 13.10 0.63
N ARG A 171 -2.16 13.59 -0.62
CA ARG A 171 -1.72 14.95 -0.99
C ARG A 171 -2.64 16.01 -0.41
N VAL A 172 -3.95 15.84 -0.54
CA VAL A 172 -4.94 16.79 -0.01
C VAL A 172 -4.82 16.91 1.51
N LEU A 173 -4.65 15.77 2.19
CA LEU A 173 -4.48 15.70 3.64
C LEU A 173 -3.04 16.01 4.12
N ASN A 174 -2.11 16.25 3.19
CA ASN A 174 -0.69 16.52 3.47
C ASN A 174 -0.04 15.53 4.46
N LEU A 175 -0.41 14.24 4.37
CA LEU A 175 0.07 13.20 5.29
C LEU A 175 1.52 12.82 4.93
N PRO A 176 2.45 12.69 5.91
CA PRO A 176 3.79 12.16 5.66
C PRO A 176 3.70 10.73 5.11
N THR A 177 3.85 10.57 3.80
CA THR A 177 3.54 9.32 3.09
C THR A 177 4.63 8.98 2.09
N PHE A 178 5.07 7.72 2.12
CA PHE A 178 5.91 7.14 1.08
C PHE A 178 5.14 6.03 0.36
N VAL A 179 4.86 6.24 -0.93
CA VAL A 179 4.20 5.25 -1.77
C VAL A 179 5.24 4.45 -2.52
N LEU A 180 5.23 3.14 -2.34
CA LEU A 180 6.13 2.20 -2.98
C LEU A 180 5.38 1.49 -4.12
N ILE A 181 5.92 1.48 -5.33
CA ILE A 181 5.26 0.95 -6.52
C ILE A 181 6.14 -0.15 -7.11
N GLY A 182 5.69 -1.39 -7.03
CA GLY A 182 6.21 -2.51 -7.80
C GLY A 182 5.38 -2.76 -9.05
N GLN A 183 6.02 -3.26 -10.11
CA GLN A 183 5.36 -3.53 -11.39
C GLN A 183 5.19 -5.04 -11.65
N ARG A 184 4.11 -5.39 -12.35
CA ARG A 184 3.83 -6.77 -12.82
C ARG A 184 3.25 -6.80 -14.24
N GLY A 185 3.12 -7.97 -14.85
CA GLY A 185 2.48 -8.20 -16.14
C GLY A 185 3.43 -8.54 -17.28
N GLN A 186 2.92 -8.51 -18.52
CA GLN A 186 3.43 -9.20 -19.72
C GLN A 186 4.93 -9.09 -20.07
N ARG A 187 5.66 -8.11 -19.52
CA ARG A 187 7.10 -7.92 -19.76
C ARG A 187 8.00 -8.47 -18.64
N ILE A 188 7.39 -9.02 -17.59
CA ILE A 188 8.04 -9.51 -16.38
C ILE A 188 7.58 -10.97 -16.19
N SER A 189 8.52 -11.85 -15.85
CA SER A 189 8.22 -13.25 -15.55
C SER A 189 7.64 -13.41 -14.14
N ASP A 190 6.87 -14.48 -13.91
CA ASP A 190 6.30 -14.78 -12.58
C ASP A 190 7.38 -14.83 -11.47
N LYS A 191 8.61 -15.23 -11.80
CA LYS A 191 9.74 -15.24 -10.86
C LYS A 191 10.20 -13.82 -10.51
N GLU A 192 10.28 -12.94 -11.49
CA GLU A 192 10.66 -11.53 -11.27
C GLU A 192 9.56 -10.79 -10.50
N GLU A 193 8.27 -11.08 -10.79
CA GLU A 193 7.16 -10.53 -10.00
C GLU A 193 7.24 -10.93 -8.53
N LEU A 194 7.59 -12.19 -8.26
CA LEU A 194 7.77 -12.69 -6.90
C LEU A 194 8.98 -12.06 -6.20
N GLU A 195 10.09 -11.85 -6.91
CA GLU A 195 11.25 -11.13 -6.35
C GLU A 195 10.92 -9.66 -6.05
N ILE A 196 10.12 -8.98 -6.88
CA ILE A 196 9.64 -7.63 -6.58
C ILE A 196 8.82 -7.62 -5.30
N LEU A 197 7.96 -8.63 -5.12
CA LEU A 197 7.16 -8.78 -3.90
C LEU A 197 8.07 -8.98 -2.68
N TYR A 198 9.09 -9.84 -2.79
CA TYR A 198 10.08 -10.03 -1.71
C TYR A 198 10.85 -8.75 -1.41
N GLU A 199 11.26 -8.00 -2.43
CA GLU A 199 11.95 -6.72 -2.28
C GLU A 199 11.09 -5.70 -1.54
N ILE A 200 9.78 -5.63 -1.85
CA ILE A 200 8.81 -4.81 -1.11
C ILE A 200 8.77 -5.23 0.36
N GLY A 201 8.56 -6.52 0.62
CA GLY A 201 8.43 -7.05 1.97
C GLY A 201 9.67 -6.81 2.83
N GLU A 202 10.86 -7.05 2.28
CA GLU A 202 12.15 -6.83 2.94
C GLU A 202 12.42 -5.34 3.21
N LEU A 203 12.08 -4.46 2.26
CA LEU A 203 12.22 -3.02 2.42
C LEU A 203 11.31 -2.48 3.52
N LEU A 204 10.05 -2.91 3.54
CA LEU A 204 9.10 -2.57 4.59
C LEU A 204 9.57 -3.10 5.95
N ALA A 205 9.98 -4.36 6.03
CA ALA A 205 10.51 -4.95 7.26
C ALA A 205 11.70 -4.20 7.82
N HIS A 206 12.68 -3.89 6.96
CA HIS A 206 13.87 -3.14 7.34
C HIS A 206 13.54 -1.75 7.90
N THR A 207 12.64 -1.02 7.23
CA THR A 207 12.31 0.37 7.59
C THR A 207 11.34 0.46 8.78
N CYS A 208 10.45 -0.51 8.91
CA CYS A 208 9.47 -0.62 9.98
C CYS A 208 9.95 -1.46 11.17
N LYS A 209 11.17 -2.03 11.15
CA LYS A 209 11.69 -2.91 12.22
C LYS A 209 10.80 -4.12 12.55
N VAL A 210 10.04 -4.59 11.58
CA VAL A 210 9.34 -5.88 11.66
C VAL A 210 10.16 -6.93 10.93
N ASN A 211 9.89 -8.21 11.17
CA ASN A 211 10.53 -9.27 10.37
C ASN A 211 9.62 -9.69 9.22
N PHE A 212 10.25 -10.12 8.13
CA PHE A 212 9.58 -10.60 6.94
C PHE A 212 10.07 -12.01 6.59
N SER A 213 9.15 -12.90 6.24
CA SER A 213 9.47 -14.26 5.83
C SER A 213 9.02 -14.52 4.40
N ARG A 214 9.98 -14.64 3.47
CA ARG A 214 9.72 -15.02 2.07
C ARG A 214 8.89 -16.30 1.95
N GLY A 215 9.15 -17.28 2.81
CA GLY A 215 8.46 -18.58 2.81
C GLY A 215 6.99 -18.53 3.25
N LYS A 216 6.55 -17.42 3.87
CA LYS A 216 5.15 -17.19 4.25
C LYS A 216 4.34 -16.45 3.18
N ILE A 217 4.98 -15.98 2.11
CA ILE A 217 4.26 -15.38 0.98
C ILE A 217 3.47 -16.48 0.26
N THR A 218 2.15 -16.45 0.40
CA THR A 218 1.21 -17.25 -0.40
C THR A 218 0.50 -16.35 -1.40
N TRP A 219 1.24 -15.84 -2.38
CA TRP A 219 0.67 -15.02 -3.44
C TRP A 219 0.40 -15.85 -4.69
N LYS A 220 -0.87 -15.95 -5.09
CA LYS A 220 -1.31 -16.62 -6.32
C LYS A 220 -2.22 -15.67 -7.08
N PRO A 221 -1.70 -14.88 -8.03
CA PRO A 221 -2.53 -13.92 -8.75
C PRO A 221 -3.61 -14.68 -9.53
N THR A 222 -4.87 -14.26 -9.37
CA THR A 222 -5.96 -14.76 -10.20
C THR A 222 -5.65 -14.34 -11.64
N LYS A 223 -5.34 -15.30 -12.53
CA LYS A 223 -5.19 -15.03 -13.95
C LYS A 223 -6.51 -14.50 -14.48
N LYS A 224 -6.65 -13.19 -14.58
CA LYS A 224 -7.82 -12.59 -15.23
C LYS A 224 -7.86 -13.09 -16.68
N SER A 225 -8.93 -13.81 -17.00
CA SER A 225 -9.26 -14.17 -18.38
C SER A 225 -9.38 -12.87 -19.21
N LYS A 226 -9.11 -12.94 -20.52
CA LYS A 226 -9.16 -11.78 -21.42
C LYS A 226 -10.55 -11.13 -21.58
N ASP A 227 -11.57 -11.63 -20.88
CA ASP A 227 -12.98 -11.23 -20.99
C ASP A 227 -13.49 -10.41 -19.80
N GLU A 228 -12.68 -9.52 -19.22
CA GLU A 228 -13.25 -8.43 -18.41
C GLU A 228 -13.88 -7.41 -19.35
N GLN A 229 -15.15 -7.67 -19.70
CA GLN A 229 -16.02 -6.77 -20.42
C GLN A 229 -16.05 -5.43 -19.67
N GLU A 230 -15.54 -4.38 -20.30
CA GLU A 230 -15.38 -3.07 -19.65
C GLU A 230 -16.74 -2.58 -19.13
N PRO A 231 -16.85 -2.10 -17.88
CA PRO A 231 -18.13 -1.75 -17.25
C PRO A 231 -18.97 -0.74 -18.05
N TRP A 232 -18.32 0.12 -18.83
CA TRP A 232 -19.00 1.09 -19.69
C TRP A 232 -19.73 0.44 -20.86
N ARG A 233 -19.34 -0.76 -21.32
CA ARG A 233 -20.08 -1.49 -22.38
C ARG A 233 -21.47 -1.91 -21.93
N ALA A 234 -21.65 -2.18 -20.64
CA ALA A 234 -22.97 -2.44 -20.07
C ALA A 234 -23.92 -1.23 -20.14
N LEU A 235 -23.38 -0.01 -20.29
CA LEU A 235 -24.16 1.22 -20.40
C LEU A 235 -24.58 1.54 -21.84
N TYR A 236 -23.92 0.96 -22.85
CA TYR A 236 -24.12 1.32 -24.26
C TYR A 236 -24.58 0.17 -25.17
N GLY A 237 -24.67 -1.06 -24.65
CA GLY A 237 -25.16 -2.22 -25.41
C GLY A 237 -24.09 -2.85 -26.30
#